data_AF-A0A8H5MGC7-F1
#
_entry.id   AF-A0A8H5MGC7-F1
#
_cell.length_a   1.000
_cell.length_b   1.000
_cell.length_c   1.000
_cell.angle_alpha   90.00
_cell.angle_beta   90.00
_cell.angle_gamma   90.00
#
_symmetry.space_group_name_H-M   'P 1'
#
loop_
_entity.id
_entity.type
_entity.pdbx_description
1 polymer ?
#
loop_
_entity_poly.entity_id
_entity_poly.type
_entity_poly.pdbx_seq_one_letter_code
_entity_poly.pdbx_strand_id
1 'polypeptide(L)'
;MYRLLPLPFFILGLLWATTLAAAQFQFFDQMFGQQQHHQQQQQQQHSGGGGGASQWAANVESVSCTQFLCPNTLECVAAPHDCSCPDLEDVKCIIPDADNKNVGTVLCARGPDACQAVEKVIWRLAGQ
;
A
#
# COMPACT_ATOMS: atom_id res chain seq x y z
N MET A 1 -16.23 -5.90 -59.44
CA MET A 1 -16.90 -7.08 -58.86
C MET A 1 -16.23 -7.44 -57.54
N TYR A 2 -16.61 -6.79 -56.43
CA TYR A 2 -16.19 -7.24 -55.10
C TYR A 2 -17.26 -8.20 -54.57
N ARG A 3 -16.93 -9.49 -54.52
CA ARG A 3 -17.81 -10.54 -54.00
C ARG A 3 -18.08 -10.25 -52.52
N LEU A 4 -19.33 -9.99 -52.19
CA LEU A 4 -19.86 -9.98 -50.82
C LEU A 4 -19.54 -11.33 -50.17
N LEU A 5 -18.55 -11.34 -49.27
CA LEU A 5 -18.24 -12.48 -48.43
C LEU A 5 -19.43 -12.69 -47.47
N PRO A 6 -19.96 -13.90 -47.31
CA PRO A 6 -21.16 -14.13 -46.52
C PRO A 6 -20.89 -13.86 -45.02
N LEU A 7 -21.50 -12.79 -44.52
CA LEU A 7 -21.61 -12.41 -43.11
C LEU A 7 -21.77 -13.58 -42.10
N PRO A 8 -22.53 -14.67 -42.38
CA PRO A 8 -22.64 -15.78 -41.43
C PRO A 8 -21.34 -16.56 -41.18
N PHE A 9 -20.40 -16.61 -42.14
CA PHE A 9 -19.13 -17.32 -41.95
C PHE A 9 -18.18 -16.61 -40.98
N PHE A 10 -18.24 -15.27 -40.94
CA PHE A 10 -17.45 -14.47 -40.00
C PHE A 10 -17.91 -14.66 -38.55
N ILE A 11 -19.23 -14.71 -38.33
CA ILE A 11 -19.81 -14.90 -36.99
C ILE A 11 -19.49 -16.31 -36.47
N LEU A 12 -19.55 -17.32 -37.33
CA LEU A 12 -19.22 -18.69 -36.95
C LEU A 12 -17.75 -18.84 -36.55
N GLY A 13 -16.82 -18.22 -37.28
CA GLY A 13 -15.39 -18.23 -36.92
C GLY A 13 -15.09 -17.56 -35.58
N LEU A 14 -15.80 -16.48 -35.25
CA LEU A 14 -15.62 -15.73 -34.01
C LEU A 14 -16.09 -16.53 -32.79
N LEU A 15 -17.19 -17.29 -32.91
CA LEU A 15 -17.68 -18.17 -31.85
C LEU A 15 -16.69 -19.30 -31.52
N TRP A 16 -16.04 -19.89 -32.54
CA TRP A 16 -15.04 -20.94 -32.34
C TRP A 16 -13.75 -20.44 -31.70
N ALA A 17 -13.36 -19.18 -31.91
CA ALA A 17 -12.15 -18.62 -31.30
C ALA A 17 -12.28 -18.41 -29.78
N THR A 18 -13.49 -18.24 -29.25
CA THR A 18 -13.71 -17.96 -27.82
C THR A 18 -13.51 -19.18 -26.90
N THR A 19 -13.62 -20.40 -27.43
CA THR A 19 -13.49 -21.64 -26.62
C THR A 19 -12.03 -22.02 -26.33
N LEU A 20 -11.06 -21.48 -27.08
CA LEU A 20 -9.63 -21.72 -26.86
C LEU A 20 -9.01 -20.82 -25.79
N ALA A 21 -9.71 -19.78 -25.32
CA ALA A 21 -9.18 -18.81 -24.35
C ALA A 21 -9.37 -19.24 -22.87
N ALA A 22 -10.14 -20.30 -22.60
CA ALA A 22 -10.59 -20.62 -21.25
C ALA A 22 -9.59 -21.39 -20.36
N ALA A 23 -8.39 -21.76 -20.83
CA ALA A 23 -7.50 -22.69 -20.11
C ALA A 23 -6.16 -22.11 -19.61
N GLN A 24 -5.86 -20.83 -19.83
CA GLN A 24 -4.53 -20.29 -19.47
C GLN A 24 -4.41 -19.72 -18.03
N PHE A 25 -5.49 -19.71 -17.24
CA PHE A 25 -5.47 -19.11 -15.89
C PHE A 25 -5.38 -20.12 -14.73
N GLN A 26 -5.07 -21.39 -14.99
CA GLN A 26 -4.90 -22.42 -13.95
C GLN A 26 -3.71 -22.18 -12.99
N PHE A 27 -2.85 -21.19 -13.25
CA PHE A 27 -1.72 -20.82 -12.39
C PHE A 27 -2.17 -20.25 -11.04
N PHE A 28 -3.28 -19.49 -11.01
CA PHE A 28 -3.72 -18.79 -9.81
C PHE A 28 -4.27 -19.75 -8.74
N ASP A 29 -4.98 -20.82 -9.13
CA ASP A 29 -5.51 -21.83 -8.21
C ASP A 29 -4.43 -22.50 -7.35
N GLN A 30 -3.26 -22.77 -7.93
CA GLN A 30 -2.15 -23.42 -7.19
C GLN A 30 -1.47 -22.48 -6.19
N MET A 31 -1.52 -21.16 -6.42
CA MET A 31 -0.88 -20.18 -5.53
C MET A 31 -1.70 -19.92 -4.26
N PHE A 32 -3.04 -19.98 -4.34
CA PHE A 32 -3.93 -19.74 -3.19
C PHE A 32 -4.16 -20.99 -2.32
N GLY A 33 -4.00 -22.20 -2.86
CA GLY A 33 -4.26 -23.45 -2.12
C GLY A 33 -3.17 -23.89 -1.13
N GLN A 34 -1.94 -23.33 -1.22
CA GLN A 34 -0.78 -23.81 -0.45
C GLN A 34 -0.46 -23.03 0.84
N GLN A 35 -1.16 -21.94 1.15
CA GLN A 35 -0.79 -21.09 2.30
C GLN A 35 -1.36 -21.52 3.67
N GLN A 36 -2.14 -22.61 3.74
CA GLN A 36 -2.91 -22.91 4.96
C GLN A 36 -2.13 -23.55 6.13
N HIS A 37 -0.81 -23.81 6.03
CA HIS A 37 -0.11 -24.62 7.04
C HIS A 37 1.15 -24.03 7.72
N HIS A 38 1.56 -22.78 7.49
CA HIS A 38 2.86 -22.30 8.01
C HIS A 38 2.90 -20.97 8.80
N GLN A 39 1.77 -20.37 9.22
CA GLN A 39 1.80 -19.10 9.95
C GLN A 39 1.38 -19.22 11.43
N GLN A 40 2.22 -19.81 12.28
CA GLN A 40 1.95 -19.74 13.72
C GLN A 40 3.10 -19.35 14.66
N GLN A 41 4.27 -18.87 14.20
CA GLN A 41 5.35 -18.63 15.19
C GLN A 41 6.34 -17.47 15.02
N GLN A 42 6.14 -16.45 14.16
CA GLN A 42 7.23 -15.46 13.97
C GLN A 42 6.87 -13.99 13.69
N GLN A 43 5.77 -13.45 14.19
CA GLN A 43 5.38 -12.04 13.93
C GLN A 43 5.51 -11.08 15.12
N GLN A 44 6.58 -11.21 15.91
CA GLN A 44 7.00 -10.16 16.87
C GLN A 44 8.15 -9.28 16.36
N GLN A 45 8.53 -9.38 15.09
CA GLN A 45 9.70 -8.68 14.56
C GLN A 45 9.29 -7.61 13.53
N HIS A 46 9.33 -6.35 13.99
CA HIS A 46 9.57 -5.14 13.20
C HIS A 46 9.04 -5.16 11.76
N SER A 47 7.77 -4.81 11.57
CA SER A 47 7.26 -4.39 10.26
C SER A 47 7.48 -2.89 10.09
N GLY A 48 8.72 -2.49 9.81
CA GLY A 48 9.13 -1.12 9.45
C GLY A 48 8.61 -0.65 8.09
N GLY A 49 7.51 -1.21 7.58
CA GLY A 49 6.95 -0.88 6.29
C GLY A 49 5.55 -1.49 6.15
N GLY A 50 4.57 -0.62 5.95
CA GLY A 50 3.13 -0.89 5.81
C GLY A 50 2.70 -2.36 5.71
N GLY A 51 2.16 -2.88 6.81
CA GLY A 51 1.34 -4.09 6.76
C GLY A 51 0.20 -3.86 5.76
N GLY A 52 -0.03 -4.84 4.87
CA GLY A 52 -1.10 -4.74 3.88
C GLY A 52 -2.46 -4.48 4.53
N ALA A 53 -3.42 -3.94 3.77
CA ALA A 53 -4.73 -3.52 4.27
C ALA A 53 -5.47 -4.59 5.10
N SER A 54 -5.29 -5.87 4.77
CA SER A 54 -5.85 -7.00 5.52
C SER A 54 -5.24 -7.20 6.91
N GLN A 55 -3.93 -7.00 7.06
CA GLN A 55 -3.25 -7.07 8.36
C GLN A 55 -3.64 -5.89 9.25
N TRP A 56 -3.77 -4.70 8.65
CA TRP A 56 -4.24 -3.53 9.38
C TRP A 56 -5.66 -3.71 9.91
N ALA A 57 -6.58 -4.23 9.10
CA ALA A 57 -7.97 -4.48 9.53
C ALA A 57 -8.05 -5.40 10.76
N ALA A 58 -7.30 -6.52 10.75
CA ALA A 58 -7.26 -7.43 11.90
C ALA A 58 -6.69 -6.78 13.17
N ASN A 59 -5.68 -5.91 13.02
CA ASN A 59 -5.08 -5.21 14.16
C ASN A 59 -6.00 -4.12 14.73
N VAL A 60 -6.72 -3.39 13.88
CA VAL A 60 -7.64 -2.32 14.33
C VAL A 60 -8.81 -2.89 15.14
N GLU A 61 -9.35 -4.04 14.72
CA GLU A 61 -10.42 -4.73 15.46
C GLU A 61 -9.99 -5.14 16.88
N SER A 62 -8.68 -5.40 17.07
CA SER A 62 -8.14 -5.81 18.37
C SER A 62 -7.90 -4.65 19.35
N VAL A 63 -7.90 -3.40 18.88
CA VAL A 63 -7.56 -2.21 19.69
C VAL A 63 -8.78 -1.33 19.91
N SER A 64 -9.12 -1.08 21.19
CA SER A 64 -10.21 -0.18 21.56
C SER A 64 -9.74 1.29 21.60
N CYS A 65 -9.61 1.92 20.43
CA CYS A 65 -9.28 3.35 20.31
C CYS A 65 -10.45 4.14 19.73
N THR A 66 -10.85 5.23 20.40
CA THR A 66 -11.91 6.14 19.94
C THR A 66 -11.37 7.38 19.21
N GLN A 67 -10.05 7.57 19.26
CA GLN A 67 -9.34 8.65 18.60
C GLN A 67 -8.59 8.10 17.37
N PHE A 68 -7.49 8.74 16.97
CA PHE A 68 -6.68 8.27 15.85
C PHE A 68 -5.79 7.10 16.28
N LEU A 69 -5.89 5.97 15.57
CA LEU A 69 -5.01 4.83 15.77
C LEU A 69 -3.83 4.88 14.79
N CYS A 70 -2.62 4.96 15.31
CA CYS A 70 -1.41 4.98 14.49
C CYS A 70 -1.22 3.65 13.74
N PRO A 71 -1.13 3.65 12.40
CA PRO A 71 -1.15 2.42 11.60
C PRO A 71 0.07 1.52 11.80
N ASN A 72 1.21 2.09 12.21
CA ASN A 72 2.47 1.39 12.37
C ASN A 72 2.74 0.96 13.81
N THR A 73 2.36 1.79 14.79
CA THR A 73 2.65 1.55 16.22
C THR A 73 1.44 1.06 17.01
N LEU A 74 0.22 1.15 16.45
CA LEU A 74 -1.04 0.86 17.11
C LEU A 74 -1.28 1.71 18.38
N GLU A 75 -0.66 2.88 18.45
CA GLU A 75 -0.87 3.87 19.51
C GLU A 75 -2.15 4.67 19.26
N CYS A 76 -2.92 4.93 20.31
CA CYS A 76 -4.13 5.76 20.25
C CYS A 76 -3.76 7.21 20.61
N VAL A 77 -3.88 8.13 19.65
CA VAL A 77 -3.43 9.53 19.77
C VAL A 77 -4.52 10.51 19.32
N ALA A 78 -4.37 11.78 19.67
CA ALA A 78 -5.36 12.82 19.36
C ALA A 78 -5.39 13.15 17.86
N ALA A 79 -4.23 13.22 17.21
CA ALA A 79 -4.12 13.53 15.79
C ALA A 79 -3.02 12.71 15.09
N PRO A 80 -3.08 12.53 13.75
CA PRO A 80 -2.10 11.74 13.01
C PRO A 80 -0.64 12.15 13.19
N HIS A 81 -0.37 13.44 13.44
CA HIS A 81 0.98 13.95 13.64
C HIS A 81 1.57 13.65 15.02
N ASP A 82 0.74 13.16 15.95
CA ASP A 82 1.17 12.73 17.28
C ASP A 82 1.77 11.32 17.28
N CYS A 83 1.62 10.57 16.17
CA CYS A 83 2.19 9.24 16.05
C CYS A 83 3.72 9.25 16.19
N SER A 84 4.22 8.27 16.94
CA SER A 84 5.64 7.99 17.09
C SER A 84 6.20 7.32 15.82
N CYS A 85 7.50 7.50 15.58
CA CYS A 85 8.18 6.75 14.54
C CYS A 85 8.31 5.27 14.95
N PRO A 86 8.14 4.32 14.01
CA PRO A 86 8.18 2.89 14.33
C PRO A 86 9.56 2.43 14.78
N ASP A 87 10.62 3.01 14.21
CA ASP A 87 12.01 2.72 14.57
C ASP A 87 12.52 3.77 15.56
N LEU A 88 13.13 3.30 16.66
CA LEU A 88 13.65 4.17 17.73
C LEU A 88 14.83 5.06 17.30
N GLU A 89 15.52 4.69 16.24
CA GLU A 89 16.64 5.42 15.67
C GLU A 89 16.20 6.52 14.67
N ASP A 90 14.92 6.54 14.32
CA ASP A 90 14.36 7.52 13.39
C ASP A 90 13.85 8.75 14.14
N VAL A 91 14.06 9.92 13.53
CA VAL A 91 13.56 11.19 14.03
C VAL A 91 12.28 11.59 13.28
N LYS A 92 11.32 12.15 14.01
CA LYS A 92 10.07 12.69 13.44
C LYS A 92 10.31 14.07 12.85
N CYS A 93 10.15 14.20 11.54
CA CYS A 93 10.25 15.45 10.80
C CYS A 93 8.85 15.96 10.43
N ILE A 94 8.55 17.21 10.76
CA ILE A 94 7.32 17.88 10.29
C ILE A 94 7.72 18.76 9.12
N ILE A 95 7.19 18.46 7.95
CA ILE A 95 7.34 19.29 6.75
C ILE A 95 6.22 20.31 6.82
N PRO A 96 6.54 21.60 7.06
CA PRO A 96 5.52 22.62 7.22
C PRO A 96 4.84 22.88 5.88
N ASP A 97 3.51 22.98 5.88
CA ASP A 97 2.80 23.56 4.74
C ASP A 97 3.00 25.08 4.73
N ALA A 98 2.79 25.72 3.57
CA ALA A 98 3.15 27.12 3.30
C ALA A 98 2.68 28.12 4.39
N ASP A 99 1.57 27.82 5.06
CA ASP A 99 0.90 28.73 5.99
C ASP A 99 1.07 28.37 7.47
N ASN A 100 1.49 27.14 7.83
CA ASN A 100 1.56 26.71 9.24
C ASN A 100 2.70 25.72 9.52
N LYS A 101 3.57 26.06 10.48
CA LYS A 101 4.73 25.22 10.86
C LYS A 101 4.37 23.96 11.66
N ASN A 102 3.17 23.92 12.23
CA ASN A 102 2.69 22.85 13.11
C ASN A 102 1.63 21.95 12.46
N VAL A 103 1.19 22.29 11.24
CA VAL A 103 0.23 21.51 10.46
C VAL A 103 0.95 21.20 9.17
N GLY A 104 1.33 19.95 8.98
CA GLY A 104 2.24 19.58 7.90
C GLY A 104 2.39 18.07 7.76
N THR A 105 3.04 17.66 6.68
CA THR A 105 3.29 16.24 6.42
C THR A 105 4.34 15.71 7.41
N VAL A 106 4.04 14.61 8.09
CA VAL A 106 4.96 13.96 9.03
C VAL A 106 5.71 12.84 8.33
N LEU A 107 7.04 12.84 8.49
CA LEU A 107 7.94 11.82 7.96
C LEU A 107 8.89 11.34 9.06
N CYS A 108 9.13 10.03 9.10
CA CYS A 108 10.20 9.45 9.91
C CYS A 108 11.45 9.30 9.06
N ALA A 109 12.58 9.80 9.54
CA ALA A 109 13.83 9.77 8.80
C ALA A 109 15.01 9.43 9.71
N ARG A 110 16.00 8.72 9.18
CA ARG A 110 17.13 8.20 9.96
C ARG A 110 18.31 9.15 10.01
N GLY A 111 18.78 9.44 11.22
CA GLY A 111 20.00 10.20 11.47
C GLY A 111 19.78 11.69 11.82
N PRO A 112 20.82 12.36 12.34
CA PRO A 112 20.69 13.69 12.96
C PRO A 112 20.31 14.81 12.00
N ASP A 113 20.73 14.73 10.73
CA ASP A 113 20.48 15.77 9.71
C ASP A 113 19.35 15.40 8.74
N ALA A 114 18.61 14.32 9.03
CA ALA A 114 17.65 13.74 8.10
C ALA A 114 16.51 14.70 7.75
N CYS A 115 15.99 15.45 8.73
CA CYS A 115 14.92 16.43 8.48
C CYS A 115 15.38 17.58 7.57
N GLN A 116 16.64 18.03 7.71
CA GLN A 116 17.19 19.08 6.85
C GLN A 116 17.40 18.60 5.41
N ALA A 117 17.80 17.34 5.25
CA ALA A 117 17.94 16.73 3.93
C ALA A 117 16.59 16.64 3.22
N VAL A 118 15.56 16.20 3.94
CA VAL A 118 14.17 16.11 3.45
C VAL A 118 13.63 17.49 3.05
N GLU A 119 13.80 18.49 3.92
CA GLU A 119 13.37 19.86 3.65
C GLU A 119 14.05 20.42 2.39
N LYS A 120 15.37 20.21 2.23
CA LYS A 120 16.10 20.61 1.02
C LYS A 120 15.56 19.96 -0.25
N VAL A 121 15.18 18.68 -0.20
CA VAL A 121 14.60 17.98 -1.36
C VAL A 121 13.24 18.58 -1.71
N ILE A 122 12.40 18.82 -0.71
CA ILE A 122 11.05 19.37 -0.91
C ILE A 122 11.10 20.76 -1.52
N TRP A 123 11.95 21.66 -0.99
CA TRP A 123 12.10 23.00 -1.57
C TRP A 123 12.64 22.99 -3.00
N ARG A 124 13.52 22.04 -3.34
CA ARG A 124 13.99 21.86 -4.72
C ARG A 124 12.86 21.45 -5.65
N LEU A 125 11.95 20.59 -5.19
CA LEU A 125 10.80 20.13 -5.98
C LEU A 125 9.70 21.20 -6.07
N ALA A 126 9.49 21.99 -5.02
CA ALA A 126 8.48 23.06 -5.00
C ALA A 126 8.85 24.28 -5.85
N GLY A 127 10.13 24.46 -6.19
CA GLY A 127 10.62 25.53 -7.06
C GLY A 127 10.76 25.17 -8.55
N GLN A 128 10.37 23.95 -8.93
CA GLN A 128 10.27 23.49 -10.33
C GLN A 128 8.80 23.47 -10.77
#